data_AF-A0A6G2V6K7-F1
#
_entry.id   AF-A0A6G2V6K7-F1
#
_cell.length_a   1.000
_cell.length_b   1.000
_cell.length_c   1.000
_cell.angle_alpha   90.00
_cell.angle_beta   90.00
_cell.angle_gamma   90.00
#
_symmetry.space_group_name_H-M   'P 1'
#
loop_
_entity.id
_entity.type
_entity.pdbx_description
1 polymer ?
#
loop_
_entity_poly.entity_id
_entity_poly.type
_entity_poly.pdbx_seq_one_letter_code
_entity_poly.pdbx_strand_id
1 'polypeptide(L)' 'MSWTFTDDPGVFLDAAGTWLAARPAEHTVPLTVTAALRGRVPGGEGAPAPVLGWWRGPDGEVAGTLVQTPPR' A
#
# COMPACT_ATOMS: atom_id res chain seq x y z
N MET A 1 -5.31 -17.63 -0.24
CA MET A 1 -5.14 -16.61 0.81
C MET A 1 -3.66 -16.35 1.01
N SER A 2 -3.11 -15.31 0.38
CA SER A 2 -1.70 -14.96 0.49
C SER A 2 -1.54 -13.46 0.66
N TRP A 3 -0.56 -13.07 1.46
CA TRP A 3 -0.06 -11.71 1.51
C TRP A 3 0.99 -11.51 0.41
N THR A 4 0.95 -10.35 -0.23
CA THR A 4 2.02 -9.86 -1.12
C THR A 4 2.51 -8.53 -0.60
N PHE A 5 3.83 -8.31 -0.64
CA PHE A 5 4.48 -7.11 -0.10
C PHE A 5 5.35 -6.42 -1.16
N THR A 6 5.45 -5.10 -1.07
CA THR A 6 6.27 -4.24 -1.94
C THR A 6 6.65 -2.96 -1.20
N ASP A 7 7.71 -2.30 -1.64
CA ASP A 7 8.05 -0.93 -1.26
C ASP A 7 7.61 0.12 -2.32
N ASP A 8 7.08 -0.34 -3.46
CA ASP A 8 6.64 0.52 -4.56
C ASP A 8 5.14 0.87 -4.44
N PRO A 9 4.80 2.15 -4.23
CA PRO A 9 3.41 2.59 -4.15
C PRO A 9 2.62 2.38 -5.45
N GLY A 10 3.27 2.38 -6.61
CA GLY A 10 2.66 2.09 -7.91
C GLY A 10 2.19 0.65 -7.98
N VAL A 11 3.08 -0.31 -7.69
CA VAL A 11 2.74 -1.75 -7.65
C VAL A 11 1.62 -2.02 -6.65
N PHE A 12 1.67 -1.39 -5.48
CA PHE A 12 0.61 -1.50 -4.48
C PHE A 12 -0.74 -0.96 -4.98
N LEU A 13 -0.77 0.21 -5.61
CA LEU A 13 -1.99 0.83 -6.10
C LEU A 13 -2.57 0.12 -7.32
N ASP A 14 -1.74 -0.47 -8.18
CA ASP A 14 -2.20 -1.31 -9.29
C ASP A 14 -2.95 -2.56 -8.80
N ALA A 15 -2.49 -3.14 -7.68
CA ALA A 15 -3.11 -4.32 -7.11
C ALA A 15 -4.35 -4.02 -6.24
N ALA A 16 -4.28 -3.01 -5.37
CA ALA A 16 -5.28 -2.76 -4.33
C ALA A 16 -6.11 -1.48 -4.54
N GLY A 17 -5.79 -0.66 -5.55
CA GLY A 17 -6.37 0.68 -5.73
C GLY A 17 -7.90 0.68 -5.86
N THR A 18 -8.46 -0.25 -6.64
CA THR A 18 -9.92 -0.38 -6.80
C THR A 18 -10.62 -0.68 -5.48
N TRP A 19 -10.06 -1.60 -4.68
CA TRP A 19 -10.61 -1.95 -3.36
C TRP A 19 -10.53 -0.78 -2.38
N LEU A 20 -9.40 -0.07 -2.38
CA LEU A 20 -9.21 1.13 -1.56
C LEU A 20 -10.23 2.22 -1.92
N ALA A 21 -10.42 2.46 -3.23
CA ALA A 21 -11.32 3.48 -3.75
C ALA A 21 -12.81 3.16 -3.55
N ALA A 22 -13.19 1.91 -3.30
CA ALA A 22 -14.57 1.53 -3.04
C ALA A 22 -15.12 2.10 -1.72
N ARG A 23 -14.25 2.31 -0.71
CA ARG A 23 -14.60 2.84 0.61
C ARG A 23 -13.53 3.83 1.10
N PRO A 24 -13.36 4.99 0.44
CA PRO A 24 -12.22 5.85 0.64
C PRO A 24 -12.12 6.42 2.06
N ALA A 25 -13.27 6.68 2.71
CA ALA A 25 -13.30 7.14 4.10
C ALA A 25 -12.71 6.11 5.07
N GLU A 26 -12.99 4.82 4.85
CA GLU A 26 -12.44 3.72 5.67
C GLU A 26 -10.98 3.43 5.34
N HIS A 27 -10.59 3.70 4.10
CA HIS A 27 -9.24 3.48 3.59
C HIS A 27 -8.40 4.77 3.57
N THR A 28 -8.75 5.76 4.39
CA THR A 28 -8.07 7.06 4.43
C THR A 28 -6.58 6.93 4.72
N VAL A 29 -6.19 6.07 5.67
CA VAL A 29 -4.77 5.87 6.04
C VAL A 29 -3.95 5.34 4.86
N PRO A 30 -4.26 4.17 4.25
CA PRO A 30 -3.50 3.67 3.12
C PRO A 30 -3.51 4.64 1.92
N LEU A 31 -4.62 5.32 1.65
CA LEU A 31 -4.71 6.32 0.55
C LEU A 31 -3.81 7.53 0.78
N THR A 32 -3.80 8.10 1.99
CA THR A 32 -2.96 9.27 2.31
C THR A 32 -1.49 8.91 2.42
N VAL A 33 -1.14 7.75 2.98
CA VAL A 33 0.25 7.27 3.03
C VAL A 33 0.81 7.07 1.62
N THR A 34 0.08 6.36 0.75
CA THR A 34 0.54 6.13 -0.63
C THR A 34 0.62 7.43 -1.44
N ALA A 35 -0.31 8.37 -1.24
CA ALA A 35 -0.21 9.70 -1.82
C ALA A 35 1.04 10.46 -1.35
N ALA A 36 1.40 10.36 -0.07
CA ALA A 36 2.60 11.01 0.49
C ALA A 36 3.92 10.37 0.05
N LEU A 37 3.87 9.12 -0.44
CA LEU A 37 5.02 8.40 -0.99
C LEU A 37 5.22 8.67 -2.49
N ARG A 38 4.21 9.18 -3.21
CA ARG A 38 4.36 9.55 -4.62
C ARG A 38 5.46 10.60 -4.80
N GLY A 39 6.39 10.33 -5.70
CA GLY A 39 7.52 11.22 -6.00
C GLY A 39 8.73 11.04 -5.08
N ARG A 40 8.68 10.14 -4.09
CA ARG A 40 9.88 9.71 -3.36
C ARG A 40 10.49 8.51 -4.08
N VAL A 41 11.82 8.49 -4.21
CA VAL A 41 12.54 7.30 -4.65
C VAL A 41 12.56 6.32 -3.47
N PRO A 42 12.01 5.09 -3.60
CA PRO A 42 12.17 4.07 -2.58
C PRO A 42 13.67 3.84 -2.31
N GLY A 43 14.11 4.03 -1.06
CA GLY A 43 15.52 3.91 -0.67
C GLY A 43 16.44 5.09 -1.01
N GLY A 44 15.91 6.24 -1.45
CA GLY A 44 16.69 7.47 -1.67
C GLY A 44 16.93 8.25 -0.36
N GLU A 45 18.21 8.59 -0.11
CA GLU A 45 18.74 9.31 1.07
C GLU A 45 18.33 8.71 2.44
N GLY A 46 18.85 7.52 2.75
CA GLY A 46 19.04 7.04 4.13
C GLY A 46 17.78 6.68 4.93
N ALA A 47 16.57 6.90 4.41
CA ALA A 47 15.33 6.51 5.07
C ALA A 47 14.99 5.03 4.73
N PRO A 48 14.55 4.22 5.70
CA PRO A 48 14.10 2.86 5.39
C PRO A 48 12.88 2.90 4.46
N ALA A 49 12.76 1.91 3.58
CA ALA A 49 11.65 1.83 2.65
C ALA A 49 10.32 1.52 3.38
N PRO A 50 9.17 1.99 2.89
CA PRO A 50 7.87 1.57 3.41
C PRO A 50 7.62 0.09 3.09
N VAL A 51 6.83 -0.58 3.92
CA VAL A 51 6.26 -1.89 3.59
C VAL A 51 4.78 -1.69 3.29
N LEU A 52 4.43 -1.96 2.03
CA LEU A 52 3.06 -1.94 1.53
C LEU A 52 2.65 -3.38 1.22
N GLY A 53 1.43 -3.76 1.55
CA GLY A 53 0.98 -5.12 1.25
C GLY A 53 -0.52 -5.25 1.10
N TRP A 54 -0.92 -6.27 0.36
CA TRP A 54 -2.32 -6.63 0.17
C TRP A 54 -2.53 -8.11 0.39
N TRP A 55 -3.72 -8.43 0.87
CA TRP A 55 -4.17 -9.79 1.09
C TRP A 55 -5.30 -10.13 0.12
N ARG A 56 -5.22 -11.32 -0.46
CA ARG A 56 -6.27 -11.86 -1.32
C ARG A 56 -7.13 -12.90 -0.61
N GLY A 57 -8.44 -12.72 -0.74
CA GLY A 57 -9.46 -13.64 -0.23
C GLY A 57 -9.51 -14.98 -0.97
N PRO A 58 -10.46 -15.86 -0.61
CA PRO A 58 -10.70 -17.11 -1.32
C PRO A 58 -11.07 -16.92 -2.80
N ASP A 59 -11.71 -15.80 -3.12
CA ASP A 59 -12.13 -15.38 -4.45
C ASP A 59 -10.97 -14.81 -5.30
N GLY A 60 -9.79 -14.62 -4.71
CA GLY A 60 -8.65 -14.01 -5.37
C GLY A 60 -8.68 -12.48 -5.39
N GLU A 61 -9.75 -11.87 -4.87
CA GLU A 61 -9.90 -10.42 -4.80
C GLU A 61 -9.17 -9.85 -3.58
N VAL A 62 -8.78 -8.58 -3.69
CA VAL A 62 -8.21 -7.87 -2.55
C VAL A 62 -9.30 -7.70 -1.50
N ALA A 63 -8.96 -8.09 -0.27
CA ALA A 63 -9.88 -7.99 0.86
C ALA A 63 -9.19 -7.41 2.12
N GLY A 64 -7.96 -6.93 1.97
CA GLY A 64 -7.24 -6.24 3.03
C GLY A 64 -5.94 -5.64 2.54
N THR A 65 -5.51 -4.58 3.22
CA THR A 65 -4.23 -3.90 2.96
C THR A 65 -3.49 -3.63 4.26
N LEU A 66 -2.16 -3.56 4.15
CA LEU A 66 -1.26 -3.15 5.20
C LEU A 66 -0.36 -2.04 4.67
N VAL A 67 -0.13 -1.03 5.51
CA VAL A 67 0.89 -0.01 5.29
C VAL A 67 1.72 0.14 6.56
N GLN A 68 3.03 0.10 6.40
CA GLN A 68 3.97 0.39 7.47
C GLN A 68 5.00 1.37 6.92
N THR A 69 5.01 2.57 7.48
CA THR A 69 6.06 3.57 7.20
C THR A 69 7.05 3.56 8.36
N PRO A 70 8.37 3.55 8.11
CA PRO A 70 9.34 3.64 9.18
C PRO A 70 9.21 4.97 9.94
N PRO A 71 9.55 4.97 11.25
CA PRO A 71 9.57 6.20 12.04
C PRO A 71 10.56 7.21 11.47
N ARG A 72 10.26 8.50 11.68
CA ARG A 72 11.14 9.63 11.34
C ARG A 72 12.02 10.01 12.51
#